data_AF-A0A2V5T6U9-F1
#
_entry.id   AF-A0A2V5T6U9-F1
#
_cell.length_a   1.000
_cell.length_b   1.000
_cell.length_c   1.000
_cell.angle_alpha   90.00
_cell.angle_beta   90.00
_cell.angle_gamma   90.00
#
_symmetry.space_group_name_H-M   'P 1'
#
loop_
_entity.id
_entity.type
_entity.pdbx_description
1 polymer ?
#
loop_
_entity_poly.entity_id
_entity_poly.type
_entity_poly.pdbx_seq_one_letter_code
_entity_poly.pdbx_strand_id
1 'polypeptide(L)'
;MLPRFFELNVEGGVLHFANAGECTWQEYAQWALDCCQGFGISAKAKTVGALKLKDMKNWVARRPAYSVLSSAKYTQVTGASPRAWRDAVADYIRRFYSKK
;
A
#
# COMPACT_ATOMS: atom_id res chain seq x y z
N MET A 1 -1.53 10.89 -12.92
CA MET A 1 -1.50 11.81 -11.76
C MET A 1 -0.06 12.24 -11.45
N LEU A 2 0.60 12.80 -12.47
CA LEU A 2 1.91 13.46 -12.46
C LEU A 2 1.88 14.92 -13.01
N PRO A 3 0.85 15.43 -13.72
CA PRO A 3 0.91 16.77 -14.33
C PRO A 3 1.17 17.90 -13.34
N ARG A 4 0.63 17.79 -12.11
CA ARG A 4 0.70 18.88 -11.12
C ARG A 4 2.13 19.30 -10.76
N PHE A 5 3.11 18.39 -10.77
CA PHE A 5 4.50 18.79 -10.49
C PHE A 5 5.19 19.49 -11.65
N PHE A 6 4.73 19.27 -12.88
CA PHE A 6 5.27 19.91 -14.07
C PHE A 6 4.58 21.24 -14.38
N GLU A 7 3.39 21.46 -13.80
CA GLU A 7 2.57 22.67 -13.98
C GLU A 7 2.73 23.67 -12.83
N LEU A 8 3.24 23.24 -11.67
CA LEU A 8 3.47 24.10 -10.51
C LEU A 8 4.97 24.43 -10.39
N ASN A 9 5.30 25.71 -10.20
CA ASN A 9 6.67 26.13 -9.92
C ASN A 9 6.99 25.87 -8.43
N VAL A 10 7.36 24.62 -8.15
CA VAL A 10 7.65 24.13 -6.78
C VAL A 10 9.15 24.06 -6.55
N GLU A 11 9.59 24.43 -5.36
CA GLU A 11 11.00 24.27 -4.97
C GLU A 11 11.39 22.78 -5.01
N GLY A 12 12.54 22.49 -5.62
CA GLY A 12 13.03 21.12 -5.75
C GLY A 12 13.35 20.47 -4.40
N GLY A 13 13.33 19.13 -4.37
CA GLY A 13 13.76 18.38 -3.19
C GLY A 13 13.14 16.99 -3.08
N VAL A 14 13.28 16.39 -1.90
CA VAL A 14 12.81 15.03 -1.62
C VAL A 14 11.37 15.05 -1.08
N LEU A 15 10.54 14.11 -1.56
CA LEU A 15 9.18 13.85 -1.11
C LEU A 15 9.01 12.39 -0.71
N HIS A 16 8.20 12.16 0.31
CA HIS A 16 7.63 10.84 0.59
C HIS A 16 6.33 10.68 -0.19
N PHE A 17 6.18 9.55 -0.87
CA PHE A 17 4.97 9.20 -1.59
C PHE A 17 4.65 7.72 -1.44
N ALA A 18 3.57 7.43 -0.72
CA ALA A 18 2.99 6.12 -0.53
C ALA A 18 1.46 6.26 -0.50
N ASN A 19 0.71 5.17 -0.67
CA ASN A 19 -0.73 5.20 -0.49
C ASN A 19 -1.10 5.65 0.93
N ALA A 20 -2.23 6.34 1.07
CA ALA A 20 -2.68 6.86 2.35
C ALA A 20 -3.15 5.75 3.31
N GLY A 21 -3.03 6.03 4.60
CA GLY A 21 -3.29 5.09 5.69
C GLY A 21 -2.06 4.24 6.02
N GLU A 22 -2.23 3.40 7.03
CA GLU A 22 -1.21 2.43 7.46
C GLU A 22 -1.86 1.06 7.67
N CYS A 23 -1.03 0.04 7.67
CA CYS A 23 -1.41 -1.32 8.04
C CYS A 23 -0.18 -2.17 8.35
N THR A 24 -0.41 -3.27 9.05
CA THR A 24 0.53 -4.38 9.17
C THR A 24 0.53 -5.22 7.90
N TRP A 25 1.57 -6.04 7.72
CA TRP A 25 1.62 -7.03 6.64
C TRP A 25 0.46 -8.04 6.69
N GLN A 26 -0.01 -8.38 7.88
CA GLN A 26 -1.13 -9.31 8.06
C GLN A 26 -2.44 -8.69 7.55
N GLU A 27 -2.72 -7.43 7.92
CA GLU A 27 -3.92 -6.72 7.45
C GLU A 27 -3.89 -6.48 5.94
N TYR A 28 -2.72 -6.14 5.39
CA TYR A 28 -2.54 -5.96 3.95
C TYR A 28 -2.86 -7.25 3.18
N ALA A 29 -2.32 -8.38 3.65
CA ALA A 29 -2.54 -9.69 3.03
C ALA A 29 -3.98 -10.17 3.22
N GLN A 30 -4.59 -9.96 4.39
CA GLN A 30 -6.00 -10.30 4.62
C GLN A 30 -6.91 -9.50 3.67
N TRP A 31 -6.68 -8.19 3.55
CA TRP A 31 -7.46 -7.35 2.65
C TRP A 31 -7.36 -7.80 1.19
N ALA A 32 -6.19 -8.27 0.77
CA ALA A 32 -6.04 -8.86 -0.56
C ALA A 32 -6.89 -10.13 -0.74
N LEU A 33 -6.94 -11.03 0.26
CA LEU A 33 -7.81 -12.22 0.21
C LEU A 33 -9.30 -11.84 0.21
N ASP A 34 -9.69 -10.86 1.01
CA ASP A 34 -11.07 -10.35 1.07
C ASP A 34 -11.49 -9.79 -0.29
N CYS A 35 -10.61 -9.03 -0.94
CA CYS A 35 -10.82 -8.53 -2.31
C CYS A 35 -10.98 -9.69 -3.30
N CYS A 36 -10.11 -10.71 -3.24
CA CYS A 36 -10.23 -11.89 -4.09
C CYS A 36 -11.60 -12.56 -3.92
N GLN A 37 -12.05 -12.77 -2.68
CA GLN A 37 -13.37 -13.32 -2.39
C GLN A 37 -14.49 -12.44 -2.94
N GLY A 38 -14.43 -11.13 -2.69
CA GLY A 38 -15.43 -10.16 -3.17
C GLY A 38 -15.51 -10.07 -4.70
N PHE A 39 -14.43 -10.39 -5.41
CA PHE A 39 -14.38 -10.43 -6.87
C PHE A 39 -14.52 -11.85 -7.45
N GLY A 40 -14.93 -12.84 -6.65
CA GLY A 40 -15.18 -14.21 -7.12
C GLY A 40 -13.92 -15.01 -7.47
N ILE A 41 -12.74 -14.58 -7.02
CA ILE A 41 -11.46 -15.24 -7.28
C ILE A 41 -11.23 -16.32 -6.22
N SER A 42 -11.09 -17.56 -6.67
CA SER A 42 -10.87 -18.69 -5.76
C SER A 42 -9.45 -18.73 -5.22
N ALA A 43 -9.27 -18.32 -3.96
CA ALA A 43 -8.06 -18.56 -3.18
C ALA A 43 -8.24 -19.77 -2.25
N LYS A 44 -7.21 -20.61 -2.14
CA LYS A 44 -7.20 -21.76 -1.21
C LYS A 44 -7.26 -21.31 0.26
N ALA A 45 -6.55 -20.24 0.60
CA ALA A 45 -6.58 -19.62 1.92
C ALA A 45 -7.64 -18.52 1.96
N LYS A 46 -8.33 -18.39 3.11
CA LYS A 46 -9.33 -17.33 3.37
C LYS A 46 -8.91 -16.36 4.46
N THR A 47 -7.98 -16.77 5.31
CA THR A 47 -7.54 -16.00 6.47
C THR A 47 -6.01 -15.95 6.53
N VAL A 48 -5.45 -14.83 6.97
CA VAL A 48 -4.03 -14.66 7.24
C VAL A 48 -3.80 -14.62 8.74
N GLY A 49 -3.04 -15.59 9.25
CA GLY A 49 -2.66 -15.63 10.67
C GLY A 49 -1.68 -14.51 11.04
N ALA A 50 -1.72 -14.08 12.30
CA ALA A 50 -0.75 -13.13 12.84
C ALA A 50 0.59 -13.82 13.17
N LEU A 51 1.70 -13.17 12.82
CA LEU A 51 3.05 -13.60 13.19
C LEU A 51 3.90 -12.36 13.52
N LYS A 52 4.58 -12.36 14.66
CA LYS A 52 5.43 -11.23 15.04
C LYS A 52 6.73 -11.28 14.25
N LEU A 53 7.23 -10.10 13.87
CA LEU A 53 8.47 -9.98 13.10
C LEU A 53 9.67 -10.67 13.79
N LYS A 54 9.75 -10.59 15.12
CA LYS A 54 10.80 -11.25 15.92
C LYS A 54 10.81 -12.78 15.82
N ASP A 55 9.67 -13.38 15.49
CA ASP A 55 9.50 -14.83 15.39
C ASP A 55 9.84 -15.33 13.97
N MET A 56 10.03 -14.42 13.01
CA MET A 56 10.43 -14.74 11.65
C MET A 56 11.96 -14.88 11.57
N LYS A 57 12.47 -16.12 11.67
CA LYS A 57 13.90 -16.40 11.78
C LYS A 57 14.67 -16.42 10.46
N ASN A 58 13.98 -16.43 9.32
CA ASN A 58 14.59 -16.65 8.00
C ASN A 58 15.03 -15.35 7.30
N TRP A 59 14.94 -14.19 7.96
CA TRP A 59 15.35 -12.92 7.35
C TRP A 59 16.86 -12.71 7.47
N VAL A 60 17.52 -12.54 6.32
CA VAL A 60 18.95 -12.19 6.26
C VAL A 60 19.19 -10.72 6.67
N ALA A 61 18.28 -9.83 6.25
CA ALA A 61 18.39 -8.39 6.52
C ALA A 61 17.38 -7.95 7.58
N ARG A 62 17.81 -7.01 8.43
CA ARG A 62 16.94 -6.38 9.42
C ARG A 62 15.77 -5.67 8.73
N ARG A 63 14.58 -5.78 9.33
CA ARG A 63 13.36 -5.13 8.85
C ARG A 63 12.94 -4.07 9.88
N PRO A 64 12.65 -2.83 9.45
CA PRO A 64 12.06 -1.83 10.34
C PRO A 64 10.72 -2.34 10.87
N ALA A 65 10.48 -2.16 12.17
CA ALA A 65 9.20 -2.50 12.78
C ALA A 65 8.09 -1.52 12.37
N TYR A 66 8.47 -0.29 12.00
CA TYR A 66 7.57 0.77 11.54
C TYR A 66 8.20 1.47 10.33
N SER A 67 7.47 1.49 9.21
CA SER A 67 7.96 2.03 7.93
C SER A 67 6.92 2.88 7.21
N VAL A 68 5.96 3.44 7.95
CA VAL A 68 4.96 4.37 7.40
C VAL A 68 5.64 5.70 7.08
N LEU A 69 5.36 6.23 5.89
CA LEU A 69 5.91 7.50 5.42
C LEU A 69 4.83 8.58 5.45
N SER A 70 5.13 9.73 6.07
CA SER A 70 4.22 10.88 6.02
C SER A 70 4.23 11.53 4.63
N SER A 71 3.06 11.58 3.98
CA SER A 71 2.84 12.30 2.71
C SER A 71 2.40 13.76 2.91
N ALA A 72 2.64 14.34 4.09
CA ALA A 72 2.22 15.72 4.39
C ALA A 72 2.86 16.73 3.43
N LYS A 73 4.18 16.63 3.19
CA LYS A 73 4.90 17.51 2.26
C LYS A 73 4.36 17.39 0.83
N TYR A 74 4.09 16.17 0.37
CA TYR A 74 3.45 15.94 -0.94
C TYR A 74 2.08 16.63 -1.02
N THR A 75 1.27 16.50 0.03
CA THR A 75 -0.08 17.06 0.07
C THR A 75 -0.06 18.58 0.07
N GLN A 76 0.84 19.18 0.85
CA GLN A 76 1.04 20.63 0.89
C GLN A 76 1.45 21.18 -0.48
N VAL A 77 2.39 20.53 -1.16
CA VAL A 77 2.93 21.00 -2.44
C VAL A 77 1.93 20.83 -3.59
N THR A 78 1.16 19.75 -3.60
CA THR A 78 0.30 19.41 -4.75
C THR A 78 -1.19 19.71 -4.56
N GLY A 79 -1.62 20.00 -3.32
CA GLY A 79 -3.02 20.11 -2.95
C GLY A 79 -3.81 18.80 -3.13
N ALA A 80 -3.12 17.65 -3.24
CA ALA A 80 -3.74 16.34 -3.38
C ALA A 80 -3.12 15.36 -2.37
N SER A 81 -3.93 14.41 -1.90
CA SER A 81 -3.43 13.30 -1.09
C SER A 81 -3.39 12.01 -1.92
N PRO A 82 -2.42 11.11 -1.68
CA PRO A 82 -2.42 9.79 -2.29
C PRO A 82 -3.71 9.03 -1.94
N ARG A 83 -4.21 8.19 -2.86
CA ARG A 83 -5.37 7.32 -2.58
C ARG A 83 -5.10 6.35 -1.43
N ALA A 84 -6.15 5.93 -0.73
CA ALA A 84 -6.05 4.93 0.34
C ALA A 84 -5.47 3.60 -0.16
N TRP A 85 -4.68 2.94 0.69
CA TRP A 85 -4.03 1.67 0.31
C TRP A 85 -5.04 0.57 0.00
N ARG A 86 -6.18 0.52 0.71
CA ARG A 86 -7.23 -0.48 0.48
C ARG A 86 -7.82 -0.38 -0.92
N ASP A 87 -8.09 0.85 -1.38
CA ASP A 87 -8.57 1.11 -2.73
C ASP A 87 -7.53 0.70 -3.78
N ALA A 88 -6.24 0.96 -3.49
CA ALA A 88 -5.16 0.61 -4.40
C ALA A 88 -5.03 -0.91 -4.60
N VAL A 89 -5.14 -1.68 -3.53
CA VAL A 89 -5.13 -3.15 -3.55
C VAL A 89 -6.35 -3.70 -4.28
N ALA A 90 -7.54 -3.25 -3.92
CA ALA A 90 -8.78 -3.71 -4.54
C ALA A 90 -8.78 -3.44 -6.05
N ASP A 91 -8.32 -2.26 -6.46
CA ASP A 91 -8.22 -1.90 -7.88
C ASP A 91 -7.22 -2.78 -8.63
N TYR A 92 -6.06 -3.07 -8.04
CA TYR A 92 -5.07 -3.98 -8.63
C TYR A 92 -5.63 -5.39 -8.81
N ILE A 93 -6.29 -5.94 -7.78
CA ILE A 93 -6.84 -7.30 -7.83
C ILE A 93 -7.92 -7.38 -8.89
N ARG A 94 -8.87 -6.43 -8.90
CA ARG A 94 -9.98 -6.39 -9.85
C ARG A 94 -9.56 -6.17 -11.30
N ARG A 95 -8.51 -5.38 -11.55
CA ARG A 95 -8.16 -4.96 -12.92
C ARG A 95 -7.04 -5.79 -13.53
N PHE A 96 -6.10 -6.25 -12.71
CA PHE A 96 -4.89 -6.91 -13.17
C PHE A 96 -4.84 -8.37 -12.78
N TYR A 97 -5.11 -8.70 -11.50
CA TYR A 97 -5.01 -10.09 -11.04
C TYR A 97 -6.14 -10.96 -11.59
N SER A 98 -7.39 -10.48 -11.57
CA SER A 98 -8.56 -11.25 -12.02
C SER A 98 -8.67 -11.43 -13.54
N LYS A 99 -7.83 -10.74 -14.31
CA LYS A 99 -7.76 -10.89 -15.78
C LYS A 99 -6.74 -11.95 -16.22
N LYS A 100 -5.96 -12.50 -15.29
CA LYS A 100 -5.16 -13.70 -15.51
C LYS A 100 -6.01 -14.93 -15.18
#